data_AF-A0A1G2PEX6-F1
#
_entry.id   AF-A0A1G2PEX6-F1
#
_cell.length_a   1.000
_cell.length_b   1.000
_cell.length_c   1.000
_cell.angle_alpha   90.00
_cell.angle_beta   90.00
_cell.angle_gamma   90.00
#
_symmetry.space_group_name_H-M   'P 1'
#
loop_
_entity.id
_entity.type
_entity.pdbx_description
1 polymer ?
#
loop_
_entity_poly.entity_id
_entity_poly.type
_entity_poly.pdbx_seq_one_letter_code
_entity_poly.pdbx_strand_id
1 'polypeptide(L)'
;MKFLNTKTLAYLGILLAGLSVFYALVIAPEFADRRIERCLDRVYESARETWKNYCGILGLTLGEDGLCLLPSEQSDKVEKEHGYSRDRCIERYKR
;
A
#
# COMPACT_ATOMS: atom_id res chain seq x y z
N MET A 1 -20.36 1.30 47.93
CA MET A 1 -20.34 1.38 46.44
C MET A 1 -20.90 2.73 46.02
N LYS A 2 -20.07 3.61 45.43
CA LYS A 2 -20.54 4.91 44.90
C LYS A 2 -21.17 4.65 43.52
N PHE A 3 -22.48 4.82 43.41
CA PHE A 3 -23.19 4.78 42.13
C PHE A 3 -22.66 5.92 41.26
N LEU A 4 -22.09 5.59 40.11
CA LEU A 4 -21.72 6.56 39.09
C LEU A 4 -23.00 7.29 38.64
N ASN A 5 -22.97 8.61 38.73
CA ASN A 5 -24.10 9.47 38.38
C ASN A 5 -24.45 9.26 36.91
N THR A 6 -25.74 9.12 36.58
CA THR A 6 -26.24 8.79 35.23
C THR A 6 -25.76 9.77 34.17
N LYS A 7 -25.56 11.04 34.56
CA LYS A 7 -24.96 12.07 33.71
C LYS A 7 -23.52 11.73 33.31
N THR A 8 -22.71 11.24 34.25
CA THR A 8 -21.31 10.85 34.01
C THR A 8 -21.21 9.64 33.07
N LEU A 9 -22.14 8.70 33.18
CA LEU A 9 -22.27 7.57 32.24
C LEU A 9 -22.65 8.03 30.83
N ALA A 10 -23.56 8.99 30.70
CA ALA A 10 -23.94 9.55 29.40
C ALA A 10 -22.77 10.30 28.73
N TYR A 11 -22.01 11.10 29.49
CA TYR A 11 -20.82 11.77 28.97
C TYR A 11 -19.75 10.78 28.51
N LEU A 12 -19.50 9.70 29.26
CA LEU A 12 -18.59 8.63 28.87
C LEU A 12 -19.03 7.91 27.58
N GLY A 13 -20.33 7.65 27.45
CA GLY A 13 -20.89 7.03 26.23
C GLY A 13 -20.71 7.91 24.99
N ILE A 14 -20.95 9.22 25.10
CA ILE A 14 -20.76 10.17 24.00
C ILE A 14 -19.28 10.28 23.62
N LEU A 15 -18.38 10.30 24.60
CA LEU A 15 -16.93 10.37 24.37
C LEU A 15 -16.40 9.13 23.63
N LEU A 16 -16.85 7.95 24.03
CA LEU A 16 -16.48 6.69 23.37
C LEU A 16 -17.03 6.59 21.95
N ALA A 17 -18.26 7.05 21.72
CA ALA A 17 -18.85 7.12 20.39
C ALA A 17 -18.13 8.14 19.49
N GLY A 18 -17.72 9.29 20.04
CA GLY A 18 -16.93 10.28 19.30
C GLY A 18 -15.55 9.74 18.89
N LEU A 19 -14.88 9.03 19.80
CA LEU A 19 -13.58 8.38 19.53
C LEU A 19 -13.69 7.28 18.47
N SER A 20 -14.75 6.47 18.49
CA SER A 20 -14.93 5.40 17.49
C SER A 20 -15.22 5.96 16.10
N VAL A 21 -16.02 7.03 16.01
CA VAL A 21 -16.29 7.73 14.75
C VAL A 21 -15.04 8.42 14.21
N PHE A 22 -14.25 9.08 15.07
CA PHE A 22 -12.98 9.68 14.68
C PHE A 22 -11.98 8.62 14.16
N TYR A 23 -11.90 7.47 14.84
CA TYR A 23 -11.05 6.37 14.41
C TYR A 23 -11.48 5.82 13.04
N ALA A 24 -12.79 5.69 12.79
CA ALA A 24 -13.32 5.21 11.53
C ALA A 24 -13.14 6.19 10.37
N LEU A 25 -13.28 7.50 10.60
CA LEU A 25 -13.25 8.52 9.55
C LEU A 25 -11.85 9.03 9.20
N VAL A 26 -10.96 9.11 10.18
CA VAL A 26 -9.64 9.75 9.99
C VAL A 26 -8.53 8.71 10.01
N ILE A 27 -8.54 7.83 11.01
CA ILE A 27 -7.41 6.94 11.27
C ILE A 27 -7.45 5.71 10.34
N ALA A 28 -8.61 5.08 10.18
CA ALA A 28 -8.78 3.90 9.33
C ALA A 28 -8.38 4.13 7.85
N PRO A 29 -8.77 5.23 7.18
CA PRO A 29 -8.33 5.51 5.81
C PRO A 29 -6.84 5.83 5.71
N GLU A 30 -6.25 6.61 6.62
CA GLU A 30 -4.79 6.87 6.62
C GLU A 30 -3.98 5.57 6.75
N PHE A 31 -4.44 4.62 7.56
CA PHE A 31 -3.81 3.31 7.65
C PHE A 31 -4.06 2.42 6.42
N ALA A 32 -5.16 2.61 5.69
CA ALA A 32 -5.40 1.93 4.42
C ALA A 32 -4.44 2.47 3.36
N ASP A 33 -4.29 3.79 3.25
CA ASP A 33 -3.37 4.45 2.30
C ASP A 33 -1.92 4.04 2.55
N ARG A 34 -1.44 4.08 3.81
CA ARG A 34 -0.07 3.58 4.13
C ARG A 34 0.12 2.09 3.89
N ARG A 35 -0.96 1.30 3.86
CA ARG A 35 -0.89 -0.14 3.53
C ARG A 35 -0.84 -0.35 2.02
N ILE A 36 -1.55 0.47 1.25
CA ILE A 36 -1.48 0.51 -0.20
C ILE A 36 -0.08 0.91 -0.64
N GLU A 37 0.46 2.03 -0.14
CA GLU A 37 1.81 2.51 -0.48
C GLU A 37 2.86 1.43 -0.26
N ARG A 38 2.90 0.83 0.93
CA ARG A 38 3.84 -0.28 1.21
C ARG A 38 3.63 -1.51 0.33
N CYS A 39 2.42 -1.78 -0.13
CA CYS A 39 2.15 -2.87 -1.06
C CYS A 39 2.71 -2.53 -2.45
N LEU A 40 2.47 -1.30 -2.92
CA LEU A 40 2.96 -0.78 -4.19
C LEU A 40 4.49 -0.69 -4.21
N ASP A 41 5.13 -0.24 -3.13
CA ASP A 41 6.59 -0.18 -3.00
C ASP A 41 7.23 -1.55 -3.21
N ARG A 42 6.67 -2.61 -2.59
CA ARG A 42 7.16 -3.98 -2.78
C ARG A 42 6.98 -4.49 -4.19
N VAL A 43 5.85 -4.17 -4.83
CA VAL A 43 5.62 -4.53 -6.23
C VAL A 43 6.64 -3.81 -7.12
N TYR A 44 6.93 -2.54 -6.85
CA TYR A 44 7.91 -1.76 -7.60
C TYR A 44 9.34 -2.28 -7.40
N GLU A 45 9.74 -2.62 -6.17
CA GLU A 45 11.05 -3.24 -5.88
C GLU A 45 11.20 -4.56 -6.64
N SER A 46 10.18 -5.43 -6.58
CA SER A 46 10.17 -6.71 -7.31
C SER A 46 10.25 -6.52 -8.83
N ALA A 47 9.51 -5.55 -9.37
CA ALA A 47 9.57 -5.19 -10.78
C ALA A 47 10.97 -4.71 -11.18
N ARG A 48 11.60 -3.87 -10.34
CA ARG A 48 12.96 -3.36 -10.55
C ARG A 48 14.02 -4.45 -10.48
N GLU A 49 13.90 -5.41 -9.56
CA GLU A 49 14.79 -6.57 -9.52
C GLU A 49 14.66 -7.44 -10.76
N THR A 50 13.42 -7.70 -11.21
CA THR A 50 13.16 -8.44 -12.44
C THR A 50 13.74 -7.71 -13.66
N TRP A 51 13.56 -6.39 -13.72
CA TRP A 51 14.13 -5.54 -14.76
C TRP A 51 15.67 -5.66 -14.81
N LYS A 52 16.34 -5.52 -13.66
CA LYS A 52 17.80 -5.68 -13.55
C LYS A 52 18.27 -7.07 -13.97
N ASN A 53 17.53 -8.12 -13.64
CA ASN A 53 17.85 -9.47 -14.07
C ASN A 53 17.79 -9.59 -15.60
N TYR A 54 16.76 -9.04 -16.24
CA TYR A 54 16.70 -9.01 -17.72
C TYR A 54 17.84 -8.20 -18.32
N CYS A 55 18.21 -7.07 -17.72
CA CYS A 55 19.38 -6.29 -18.14
C CYS A 55 20.66 -7.15 -18.08
N GLY A 56 20.87 -7.88 -16.99
CA GLY A 56 22.02 -8.76 -16.81
C GLY A 56 22.05 -9.91 -17.83
N ILE A 57 20.90 -10.54 -18.09
CA ILE A 57 20.78 -11.62 -19.08
C ILE A 57 21.11 -11.14 -20.50
N LEU A 58 20.68 -9.91 -20.83
CA LEU A 58 20.91 -9.31 -22.15
C LEU A 58 22.27 -8.59 -22.25
N GLY A 59 23.08 -8.58 -21.17
CA GLY A 59 24.36 -7.88 -21.15
C GLY A 59 24.24 -6.35 -21.28
N LEU A 60 23.10 -5.78 -20.89
CA LEU A 60 22.83 -4.34 -20.99
C LEU A 60 23.37 -3.60 -19.76
N THR A 61 23.97 -2.44 -20.01
CA THR A 61 24.47 -1.56 -18.96
C THR A 61 23.31 -0.93 -18.20
N LEU A 62 23.39 -0.93 -16.87
CA LEU A 62 22.45 -0.22 -16.01
C LEU A 62 22.79 1.29 -15.99
N GLY A 63 21.77 2.13 -16.04
CA GLY A 63 21.86 3.57 -15.81
C GLY A 63 21.99 3.92 -14.33
N GLU A 64 22.02 5.23 -14.03
CA GLU A 64 22.14 5.76 -12.66
C GLU A 64 20.93 5.41 -11.78
N ASP A 65 19.77 5.23 -12.40
CA ASP A 65 18.53 4.75 -11.78
C ASP A 65 18.51 3.21 -11.60
N GLY A 66 19.58 2.51 -11.98
CA GLY A 66 19.69 1.07 -11.89
C GLY A 66 18.72 0.32 -12.81
N LEU A 67 18.25 0.95 -13.89
CA LEU A 67 17.46 0.34 -14.96
C LEU A 67 18.27 0.37 -16.26
N CYS A 68 17.94 -0.51 -17.22
CA CYS A 68 18.48 -0.45 -18.58
C CYS A 68 17.37 -0.30 -19.61
N LEU A 69 17.72 0.04 -20.85
CA LEU A 69 16.79 0.05 -21.99
C LEU A 69 16.49 -1.39 -22.42
N LEU A 70 15.48 -2.00 -21.80
CA LEU A 70 14.99 -3.32 -22.21
C LEU A 70 14.27 -3.24 -23.56
N PRO A 71 14.41 -4.28 -24.42
CA PRO A 71 13.57 -4.40 -25.60
C PRO A 71 12.10 -4.54 -25.20
N SER A 72 11.20 -4.11 -26.09
CA SER A 72 9.76 -4.01 -25.81
C SER A 72 9.17 -5.32 -25.27
N GLU A 73 9.58 -6.47 -25.81
CA GLU A 73 9.05 -7.77 -25.38
C GLU A 73 9.35 -8.07 -23.89
N GLN A 74 10.53 -7.70 -23.39
CA GLN A 74 10.91 -7.92 -21.99
C GLN A 74 10.26 -6.87 -21.10
N SER A 75 10.21 -5.61 -21.54
CA SER A 75 9.49 -4.54 -20.84
C SER A 75 8.00 -4.90 -20.65
N ASP A 76 7.34 -5.36 -21.71
CA ASP A 76 5.93 -5.78 -21.70
C ASP A 76 5.70 -6.95 -20.74
N LYS A 77 6.65 -7.90 -20.67
CA LYS A 77 6.56 -9.02 -19.71
C LYS A 77 6.63 -8.54 -18.26
N VAL A 78 7.59 -7.66 -17.94
CA VAL A 78 7.72 -7.09 -16.59
C VAL A 78 6.47 -6.28 -16.24
N GLU A 79 5.99 -5.43 -17.14
CA GLU A 79 4.78 -4.63 -16.91
C GLU A 79 3.53 -5.50 -16.72
N LYS A 80 3.37 -6.56 -17.52
CA LYS A 80 2.21 -7.46 -17.40
C LYS A 80 2.22 -8.25 -16.10
N GLU A 81 3.37 -8.79 -15.71
CA GLU A 81 3.51 -9.59 -14.49
C GLU A 81 3.31 -8.75 -13.23
N HIS A 82 3.93 -7.57 -13.18
CA HIS A 82 3.87 -6.69 -12.01
C HIS A 82 2.64 -5.79 -12.00
N GLY A 83 2.04 -5.50 -13.17
CA GLY A 83 0.78 -4.77 -13.29
C GLY A 83 -0.38 -5.50 -12.61
N TYR A 84 -0.47 -6.82 -12.76
CA TYR A 84 -1.47 -7.62 -12.05
C TYR A 84 -1.28 -7.60 -10.53
N SER A 85 -0.03 -7.61 -10.06
CA SER A 85 0.28 -7.50 -8.62
C SER A 85 -0.06 -6.12 -8.06
N ARG A 86 0.17 -5.06 -8.84
CA ARG A 86 -0.23 -3.69 -8.53
C ARG A 86 -1.74 -3.56 -8.39
N ASP A 87 -2.49 -4.08 -9.36
CA ASP A 87 -3.94 -3.99 -9.37
C ASP A 87 -4.55 -4.76 -8.17
N ARG A 88 -3.97 -5.92 -7.82
CA ARG A 88 -4.33 -6.67 -6.62
C ARG A 88 -4.08 -5.89 -5.32
N CYS A 89 -2.97 -5.15 -5.21
CA CYS A 89 -2.72 -4.27 -4.06
C CYS A 89 -3.84 -3.22 -3.93
N ILE A 90 -4.22 -2.59 -5.04
CA ILE A 90 -5.25 -1.56 -5.07
C ILE A 90 -6.62 -2.14 -4.69
N GLU A 91 -7.02 -3.27 -5.27
CA GLU A 91 -8.30 -3.92 -4.96
C GLU A 91 -8.42 -4.35 -3.50
N ARG A 92 -7.31 -4.82 -2.90
CA ARG A 92 -7.30 -5.33 -1.52
C ARG A 92 -7.60 -4.27 -0.47
N TYR A 93 -7.25 -3.01 -0.75
CA TYR A 93 -7.34 -1.92 0.22
C TYR A 93 -8.31 -0.81 -0.20
N LYS A 94 -8.91 -0.89 -1.39
CA LYS A 94 -10.09 -0.10 -1.78
C LYS A 94 -11.41 -0.61 -1.19
N ARG A 95 -11.44 -1.83 -0.62
CA ARG A 95 -12.60 -2.38 0.11
C ARG A 95 -12.55 -1.98 1.59
#